data_AF-A0A832H6D7-F1
#
_entry.id   AF-A0A832H6D7-F1
#
_cell.length_a   1.000
_cell.length_b   1.000
_cell.length_c   1.000
_cell.angle_alpha   90.00
_cell.angle_beta   90.00
_cell.angle_gamma   90.00
#
_symmetry.space_group_name_H-M   'P 1'
#
loop_
_entity.id
_entity.type
_entity.pdbx_description
1 polymer ?
#
loop_
_entity_poly.entity_id
_entity_poly.type
_entity_poly.pdbx_seq_one_letter_code
_entity_poly.pdbx_strand_id
1 'polypeptide(L)'
;FGAWTATGSHQRSLQWVIDGRIDSAAIDSTVLEQAFQEHPEWKLSMRVIETIGPSPMPPIVAAKHLGAAIIDKLRLALLYPDHDLQAAMAIAGVKRYAHQSWQDYEILAERYKIVTHD
;
A
#
# COMPACT_ATOMS: atom_id res chain seq x y z
N PHE A 1 15.11 7.24 -24.78
CA PHE A 1 13.94 7.07 -23.90
C PHE A 1 13.88 5.62 -23.45
N GLY A 2 13.51 5.35 -22.20
CA GLY A 2 13.35 3.98 -21.69
C GLY A 2 14.41 3.49 -20.71
N ALA A 3 15.14 4.38 -20.03
CA ALA A 3 15.96 3.97 -18.89
C ALA A 3 15.08 3.86 -17.64
N TRP A 4 15.23 2.78 -16.87
CA TRP A 4 14.58 2.62 -15.57
C TRP A 4 15.66 2.54 -14.48
N THR A 5 15.30 2.96 -13.26
CA THR A 5 16.20 2.88 -12.10
C THR A 5 15.40 2.59 -10.83
N ALA A 6 15.96 1.76 -9.96
CA ALA A 6 15.38 1.48 -8.65
C ALA A 6 15.85 2.54 -7.66
N THR A 7 14.93 3.36 -7.16
CA THR A 7 15.22 4.37 -6.12
C THR A 7 15.29 3.75 -4.72
N GLY A 8 14.72 2.56 -4.54
CA GLY A 8 14.69 1.82 -3.27
C GLY A 8 13.52 2.16 -2.34
N SER A 9 12.77 3.25 -2.60
CA SER A 9 11.52 3.53 -1.87
C SER A 9 10.59 4.45 -2.67
N HIS A 10 9.29 4.36 -2.40
CA HIS A 10 8.29 5.25 -2.99
C HIS A 10 8.53 6.72 -2.63
N GLN A 11 8.90 7.03 -1.38
CA GLN A 11 9.18 8.39 -0.94
C GLN A 11 10.33 9.01 -1.74
N ARG A 12 11.41 8.23 -1.97
CA ARG A 12 12.53 8.71 -2.78
C ARG A 12 12.13 8.90 -4.24
N SER A 13 11.32 7.99 -4.79
CA SER A 13 10.78 8.15 -6.15
C SER A 13 9.95 9.43 -6.29
N LEU A 14 9.07 9.72 -5.34
CA LEU A 14 8.27 10.96 -5.34
C LEU A 14 9.18 12.19 -5.30
N GLN A 15 10.16 12.21 -4.39
CA GLN A 15 11.11 13.32 -4.30
C GLN A 15 11.88 13.51 -5.62
N TRP A 16 12.32 12.43 -6.28
CA TRP A 16 13.03 12.53 -7.55
C TRP A 16 12.16 13.07 -8.68
N VAL A 17 10.86 12.79 -8.68
CA VAL A 17 9.94 13.42 -9.64
C VAL A 17 9.79 14.92 -9.33
N ILE A 18 9.58 15.28 -8.07
CA ILE A 18 9.47 16.68 -7.62
C ILE A 18 10.72 17.48 -7.99
N ASP A 19 11.91 16.89 -7.80
CA ASP A 19 13.20 17.51 -8.12
C ASP A 19 13.53 17.51 -9.63
N GLY A 20 12.67 16.93 -10.48
CA GLY A 20 12.90 16.82 -11.92
C GLY A 20 14.03 15.87 -12.31
N ARG A 21 14.42 14.94 -11.43
CA ARG A 21 15.48 13.96 -11.68
C ARG A 21 15.02 12.77 -12.53
N ILE A 22 13.72 12.46 -12.48
CA ILE A 22 13.06 11.45 -13.32
C ILE A 22 11.71 12.00 -13.79
N ASP A 23 11.25 11.55 -14.95
CA ASP A 23 10.01 12.05 -15.55
C ASP A 23 8.75 11.44 -14.91
N SER A 24 8.85 10.21 -14.40
CA SER A 24 7.72 9.47 -13.81
C SER A 24 8.19 8.37 -12.86
N ALA A 25 7.29 7.93 -11.98
CA ALA A 25 7.51 6.80 -11.09
C ALA A 25 6.21 6.02 -10.87
N ALA A 26 6.32 4.70 -10.75
CA ALA A 26 5.23 3.85 -10.25
C ALA A 26 5.20 3.90 -8.72
N ILE A 27 4.06 4.30 -8.15
CA ILE A 27 3.89 4.50 -6.71
C ILE A 27 2.66 3.72 -6.25
N ASP A 28 2.79 3.05 -5.10
CA ASP A 28 1.64 2.44 -4.45
C ASP A 28 0.59 3.51 -4.09
N SER A 29 -0.67 3.26 -4.42
CA SER A 29 -1.74 4.26 -4.26
C SER A 29 -1.92 4.74 -2.82
N THR A 30 -1.68 3.88 -1.82
CA THR A 30 -1.82 4.25 -0.41
C THR A 30 -0.66 5.11 0.06
N VAL A 31 0.54 4.84 -0.48
CA VAL A 31 1.71 5.69 -0.25
C VAL A 31 1.53 7.06 -0.90
N LEU A 32 0.98 7.11 -2.12
CA LEU A 32 0.70 8.37 -2.79
C LEU A 32 -0.35 9.20 -2.02
N GLU A 33 -1.43 8.56 -1.56
CA GLU A 33 -2.46 9.22 -0.75
C GLU A 33 -1.88 9.79 0.54
N GLN A 34 -1.07 9.02 1.27
CA GLN A 34 -0.40 9.47 2.49
C GLN A 34 0.56 10.64 2.21
N ALA A 35 1.41 10.52 1.18
CA ALA A 35 2.35 11.58 0.82
C ALA A 35 1.62 12.90 0.50
N PHE A 36 0.44 12.82 -0.12
CA PHE A 36 -0.40 13.98 -0.41
C PHE A 36 -1.17 14.55 0.76
N GLN A 37 -1.35 13.79 1.85
CA GLN A 37 -1.85 14.30 3.12
C GLN A 37 -0.73 15.02 3.88
N GLU A 38 0.48 14.46 3.87
CA GLU A 38 1.67 15.02 4.51
C GLU A 38 2.23 16.25 3.78
N HIS A 39 2.20 16.23 2.44
CA HIS A 39 2.71 17.28 1.55
C HIS A 39 1.66 17.70 0.51
N PRO A 40 0.62 18.46 0.92
CA PRO A 40 -0.44 18.89 0.00
C PRO A 40 0.06 19.68 -1.22
N GLU A 41 1.18 20.39 -1.09
CA GLU A 41 1.81 21.18 -2.15
C GLU A 41 2.31 20.33 -3.32
N TRP A 42 2.65 19.05 -3.09
CA TRP A 42 3.10 18.15 -4.15
C TRP A 42 2.02 17.86 -5.19
N LYS A 43 0.73 18.02 -4.83
CA LYS A 43 -0.40 17.89 -5.77
C LYS A 43 -0.36 18.91 -6.91
N LEU A 44 0.34 20.04 -6.72
CA LEU A 44 0.48 21.08 -7.73
C LEU A 44 1.63 20.78 -8.71
N SER A 45 2.61 19.97 -8.29
CA SER A 45 3.84 19.70 -9.03
C SER A 45 3.82 18.36 -9.76
N MET A 46 2.86 17.49 -9.46
CA MET A 46 2.73 16.14 -10.04
C MET A 46 1.29 15.85 -10.44
N ARG A 47 1.12 14.89 -11.35
CA ARG A 47 -0.20 14.33 -11.70
C ARG A 47 -0.11 12.83 -11.91
N VAL A 48 -1.20 12.12 -11.61
CA VAL A 48 -1.36 10.72 -11.99
C VAL A 48 -1.57 10.65 -13.50
N ILE A 49 -0.73 9.89 -14.20
CA ILE A 49 -0.83 9.70 -15.65
C ILE A 49 -1.50 8.39 -16.03
N GLU A 50 -1.45 7.39 -15.16
CA GLU A 50 -2.02 6.06 -15.37
C GLU A 50 -2.26 5.39 -14.00
N THR A 51 -3.23 4.48 -13.92
CA THR A 51 -3.53 3.70 -12.69
C THR A 51 -3.60 2.21 -13.02
N ILE A 52 -2.76 1.41 -12.37
CA ILE A 52 -2.71 -0.04 -12.57
C ILE A 52 -3.55 -0.72 -11.47
N GLY A 53 -4.60 -1.44 -11.84
CA GLY A 53 -5.46 -2.09 -10.86
C GLY A 53 -6.80 -2.60 -11.40
N PRO A 54 -7.73 -3.00 -10.51
CA PRO A 54 -7.63 -2.93 -9.05
C PRO A 54 -6.60 -3.94 -8.48
N SER A 55 -6.11 -3.66 -7.27
CA SER A 55 -5.27 -4.57 -6.48
C SER A 55 -5.83 -4.60 -5.05
N PRO A 56 -5.83 -5.76 -4.37
CA PRO A 56 -6.28 -5.83 -2.99
C PRO A 56 -5.36 -5.01 -2.08
N MET A 57 -5.94 -4.48 -1.00
CA MET A 57 -5.18 -3.77 0.03
C MET A 57 -4.13 -4.67 0.67
N PRO A 58 -2.95 -4.15 1.07
CA PRO A 58 -1.93 -4.94 1.75
C PRO A 58 -2.50 -5.72 2.95
N PRO A 59 -2.24 -7.03 3.07
CA PRO A 59 -2.81 -7.85 4.14
C PRO A 59 -2.11 -7.62 5.48
N ILE A 60 -2.85 -7.82 6.56
CA ILE A 60 -2.25 -8.08 7.88
C ILE A 60 -2.00 -9.59 7.97
N VAL A 61 -0.73 -9.97 8.14
CA VAL A 61 -0.31 -11.37 8.22
C VAL A 61 0.22 -11.70 9.62
N ALA A 62 -0.09 -12.89 10.12
CA ALA A 62 0.37 -13.39 11.41
C ALA A 62 1.05 -14.75 11.26
N ALA A 63 2.12 -14.97 12.02
CA ALA A 63 2.86 -16.22 11.98
C ALA A 63 2.06 -17.36 12.64
N LYS A 64 1.97 -18.51 11.96
CA LYS A 64 1.17 -19.67 12.42
C LYS A 64 1.56 -20.19 13.81
N HIS A 65 2.82 -20.02 14.22
CA HIS A 65 3.31 -20.48 15.52
C HIS A 65 2.73 -19.73 16.72
N LEU A 66 2.08 -18.58 16.50
CA LEU A 66 1.34 -17.87 17.56
C LEU A 66 0.10 -18.65 18.04
N GLY A 67 -0.35 -19.64 17.26
CA GLY A 67 -1.52 -20.45 17.57
C GLY A 67 -2.84 -19.75 17.25
N ALA A 68 -3.85 -20.56 16.90
CA ALA A 68 -5.16 -20.06 16.45
C ALA A 68 -5.82 -19.12 17.47
N ALA A 69 -5.77 -19.45 18.77
CA ALA A 69 -6.41 -18.65 19.80
C ALA A 69 -5.86 -17.21 19.89
N ILE A 70 -4.54 -17.00 19.69
CA ILE A 70 -3.97 -15.65 19.68
C ILE A 70 -4.33 -14.93 18.39
N ILE A 71 -4.20 -15.61 17.25
CA ILE A 71 -4.54 -15.04 15.93
C ILE A 71 -6.02 -14.61 15.89
N ASP A 72 -6.93 -15.40 16.44
CA ASP A 72 -8.36 -15.07 16.49
C ASP A 72 -8.64 -13.88 17.39
N LYS A 73 -7.95 -13.76 18.53
CA LYS A 73 -8.03 -12.56 19.40
C LYS A 73 -7.55 -11.30 18.68
N LEU A 74 -6.41 -11.37 17.99
CA LEU A 74 -5.89 -10.25 17.19
C LEU A 74 -6.85 -9.87 16.07
N ARG A 75 -7.42 -10.87 15.38
CA ARG A 75 -8.42 -10.64 14.32
C ARG A 75 -9.64 -9.92 14.88
N LEU A 76 -10.18 -10.35 16.01
CA LEU A 76 -11.33 -9.70 16.64
C LEU A 76 -11.00 -8.27 17.09
N ALA A 77 -9.82 -8.04 17.66
CA ALA A 77 -9.39 -6.70 18.07
C ALA A 77 -9.27 -5.73 16.86
N LEU A 78 -8.79 -6.20 15.71
CA LEU A 78 -8.73 -5.39 14.49
C LEU A 78 -10.11 -5.13 13.88
N LEU A 79 -11.00 -6.13 13.88
CA LEU A 79 -12.36 -6.00 13.33
C LEU A 79 -13.28 -5.15 14.21
N TYR A 80 -13.03 -5.14 15.52
CA TYR A 80 -13.79 -4.39 16.52
C TYR A 80 -12.84 -3.53 17.36
N PRO A 81 -12.23 -2.49 16.76
CA PRO A 81 -11.19 -1.70 17.41
C PRO A 81 -11.77 -0.92 18.59
N ASP A 82 -11.03 -0.90 19.69
CA ASP A 82 -11.29 -0.02 20.82
C ASP A 82 -10.92 1.44 20.48
N HIS A 83 -11.11 2.34 21.44
CA HIS A 83 -10.86 3.76 21.25
C HIS A 83 -9.38 4.07 20.90
N ASP A 84 -8.44 3.37 21.53
CA ASP A 84 -7.01 3.63 21.32
C ASP A 84 -6.58 3.17 19.92
N LEU A 85 -7.05 2.00 19.49
CA LEU A 85 -6.82 1.53 18.12
C LEU A 85 -7.53 2.42 17.09
N GLN A 86 -8.74 2.91 17.36
CA GLN A 86 -9.44 3.85 16.48
C GLN A 86 -8.65 5.17 16.33
N ALA A 87 -8.07 5.69 17.41
CA ALA A 87 -7.23 6.89 17.35
C ALA A 87 -5.98 6.65 16.48
N ALA A 88 -5.30 5.50 16.65
CA ALA A 88 -4.17 5.12 15.81
C ALA A 88 -4.56 4.93 14.34
N MET A 89 -5.71 4.31 14.07
CA MET A 89 -6.26 4.14 12.72
C MET A 89 -6.54 5.48 12.04
N ALA A 90 -7.08 6.46 12.77
CA ALA A 90 -7.33 7.80 12.23
C ALA A 90 -6.03 8.51 11.82
N ILE A 91 -4.98 8.41 12.62
CA ILE A 91 -3.64 8.94 12.29
C ILE A 91 -3.08 8.26 11.03
N ALA A 92 -3.28 6.94 10.91
CA ALA A 92 -2.81 6.15 9.77
C ALA A 92 -3.71 6.22 8.52
N GLY A 93 -4.82 6.98 8.55
CA GLY A 93 -5.78 7.04 7.45
C GLY A 93 -6.59 5.76 7.21
N VAL A 94 -6.56 4.80 8.16
CA VAL A 94 -7.26 3.51 8.04
C VAL A 94 -8.69 3.64 8.53
N LYS A 95 -9.67 3.39 7.66
CA LYS A 95 -11.10 3.50 8.01
C LYS A 95 -11.65 2.27 8.73
N ARG A 96 -11.19 1.07 8.34
CA ARG A 96 -11.63 -0.21 8.92
C ARG A 96 -10.68 -1.32 8.53
N TYR A 97 -10.62 -2.37 9.35
CA TYR A 97 -10.13 -3.67 8.93
C TYR A 97 -11.30 -4.52 8.43
N ALA A 98 -10.99 -5.45 7.53
CA ALA A 98 -11.98 -6.36 6.95
C ALA A 98 -11.43 -7.78 6.99
N HIS A 99 -12.32 -8.75 7.13
CA HIS A 99 -11.94 -10.14 6.91
C HIS A 99 -11.54 -10.30 5.45
N GLN A 100 -10.40 -10.94 5.21
CA GLN A 100 -9.91 -11.29 3.89
C GLN A 100 -9.47 -12.75 3.88
N SER A 101 -9.63 -13.38 2.73
CA SER A 101 -9.19 -14.74 2.45
C SER A 101 -7.98 -14.73 1.52
N TRP A 102 -7.34 -15.87 1.33
CA TRP A 102 -6.24 -15.99 0.37
C TRP A 102 -6.71 -15.75 -1.07
N GLN A 103 -7.95 -16.14 -1.37
CA GLN A 103 -8.56 -16.02 -2.69
C GLN A 103 -8.61 -14.56 -3.17
N ASP A 104 -8.79 -13.61 -2.25
CA ASP A 104 -8.81 -12.17 -2.54
C ASP A 104 -7.48 -11.66 -3.10
N TYR A 105 -6.39 -12.41 -2.92
CA TYR A 105 -5.03 -12.08 -3.36
C TYR A 105 -4.55 -12.89 -4.58
N GLU A 106 -5.36 -13.81 -5.12
CA GLU A 106 -4.98 -14.66 -6.27
C GLU A 106 -4.61 -13.83 -7.51
N ILE A 107 -5.28 -12.69 -7.71
CA ILE A 107 -4.99 -11.75 -8.81
C ILE A 107 -3.52 -11.26 -8.80
N LEU A 108 -2.91 -11.13 -7.62
CA LEU A 108 -1.50 -10.74 -7.52
C LEU A 108 -0.58 -11.88 -7.96
N ALA A 109 -0.93 -13.13 -7.64
CA ALA A 109 -0.18 -14.31 -8.07
C ALA A 109 -0.29 -14.52 -9.59
N GLU A 110 -1.47 -14.26 -10.19
CA GLU A 110 -1.66 -14.31 -11.63
C GLU A 110 -0.82 -13.27 -12.36
N ARG A 111 -0.86 -12.01 -11.91
CA ARG A 111 -0.04 -10.93 -12.48
C ARG A 111 1.46 -11.22 -12.36
N TYR A 112 1.90 -11.78 -11.23
CA TYR A 112 3.30 -12.18 -11.06
C TYR A 112 3.74 -13.20 -12.12
N LYS A 113 2.90 -14.19 -12.43
CA LYS A 113 3.22 -15.20 -13.47
C LYS A 113 3.41 -14.58 -14.85
N ILE A 114 2.64 -13.55 -15.21
CA ILE A 114 2.77 -12.87 -16.51
C ILE A 114 4.15 -12.23 -16.63
N VAL A 115 4.63 -11.58 -15.57
CA VAL A 115 5.90 -10.83 -15.58
C VAL A 115 7.13 -11.76 -15.52
N THR A 116 7.01 -12.99 -15.01
CA THR A 116 8.14 -13.93 -14.86
C THR A 116 8.25 -14.98 -15.98
N HIS A 117 7.40 -14.92 -17.02
CA HIS A 117 7.47 -15.84 -18.17
C HIS A 117 7.85 -15.14 -19.48
N ASP A 118 8.33 -13.89 -19.39
CA ASP A 118 9.09 -13.18 -20.43
C ASP A 118 10.57 -13.08 -20.00
#